data_AF-A0A519MJ64-F1
#
_entry.id   AF-A0A519MJ64-F1
#
_cell.length_a   1.000
_cell.length_b   1.000
_cell.length_c   1.000
_cell.angle_alpha   90.00
_cell.angle_beta   90.00
_cell.angle_gamma   90.00
#
_symmetry.space_group_name_H-M   'P 1'
#
loop_
_entity.id
_entity.type
_entity.pdbx_description
1 polymer ?
#
loop_
_entity_poly.entity_id
_entity_poly.type
_entity_poly.pdbx_seq_one_letter_code
_entity_poly.pdbx_strand_id
1 'polypeptide(L)'
;MPLKIIFLISNGKTGLPAESQAEQDIYFMTKKTYIVDCEEYPIAWRFNSEDCLLSDQEKQSIVFLDEKQSQRLWGIFIPAKNLMELSDKNFVLHEKTILSFSDIEASANFFASRLAHSSFVWFFWSAVAVAIVPLQVFLKSWDDFFYPSDENSILLTPDCPKAIFSFEDTFFYGDLVGSYFQDELKGR
;
A
#
# COMPACT_ATOMS: atom_id res chain seq x y z
N MET A 1 -1.18 -20.52 -12.79
CA MET A 1 -1.81 -19.46 -13.60
C MET A 1 -0.90 -18.25 -13.55
N PRO A 2 -0.65 -17.54 -14.66
CA PRO A 2 0.27 -16.40 -14.66
C PRO A 2 -0.33 -15.23 -13.86
N LEU A 3 0.48 -14.58 -13.01
CA LEU A 3 0.14 -13.29 -12.41
C LEU A 3 -0.12 -12.29 -13.53
N LYS A 4 -1.31 -11.70 -13.57
CA LYS A 4 -1.57 -10.55 -14.43
C LYS A 4 -1.15 -9.31 -13.64
N ILE A 5 0.09 -8.88 -13.86
CA ILE A 5 0.62 -7.62 -13.33
C ILE A 5 0.08 -6.52 -14.25
N ILE A 6 -0.71 -5.60 -13.69
CA ILE A 6 -1.24 -4.46 -14.45
C ILE A 6 -0.18 -3.34 -14.39
N PHE A 7 0.45 -3.06 -15.53
CA PHE A 7 1.26 -1.85 -15.72
C PHE A 7 0.38 -0.79 -16.36
N LEU A 8 -0.05 0.19 -15.58
CA LEU A 8 -0.92 1.28 -16.03
C LEU A 8 -0.05 2.38 -16.63
N ILE A 9 0.05 2.44 -17.96
CA ILE A 9 0.69 3.55 -18.67
C ILE A 9 -0.26 4.05 -19.76
N SER A 10 -0.80 5.25 -19.58
CA SER A 10 -1.46 6.00 -20.65
C SER A 10 -0.43 6.87 -21.37
N ASN A 11 -0.17 6.60 -22.65
CA ASN A 11 0.58 7.51 -23.53
C ASN A 11 -0.42 8.37 -24.31
N GLY A 12 -0.64 9.60 -23.87
CA GLY A 12 -1.43 10.59 -24.61
C GLY A 12 -0.79 10.91 -25.97
N LYS A 13 -1.51 10.63 -27.07
CA LYS A 13 -1.21 11.18 -28.40
C LYS A 13 -2.10 12.39 -28.66
N THR A 14 -1.53 13.53 -29.01
CA THR A 14 -2.24 14.60 -29.72
C THR A 14 -1.33 15.15 -30.82
N GLY A 15 -1.79 15.01 -32.07
CA GLY A 15 -1.23 15.76 -33.19
C GLY A 15 -1.96 17.09 -33.37
N LEU A 16 -1.23 18.14 -33.77
CA LEU A 16 -1.62 19.31 -34.57
C LEU A 16 -0.36 20.22 -34.74
N PRO A 17 -0.34 21.19 -35.67
CA PRO A 17 0.79 21.41 -36.58
C PRO A 17 1.79 22.47 -36.13
N ALA A 18 2.95 22.39 -36.77
CA ALA A 18 4.16 23.18 -36.55
C ALA A 18 3.97 24.67 -36.80
N GLU A 19 3.96 25.48 -35.74
CA GLU A 19 4.52 26.84 -35.66
C GLU A 19 4.38 27.42 -34.24
N SER A 20 4.94 26.73 -33.24
CA SER A 20 5.30 27.30 -31.92
C SER A 20 6.27 26.39 -31.13
N GLN A 21 7.03 25.57 -31.86
CA GLN A 21 7.71 24.39 -31.30
C GLN A 21 8.90 24.77 -30.39
N ALA A 22 9.69 25.80 -30.72
CA ALA A 22 10.95 26.05 -30.01
C ALA A 22 10.82 26.65 -28.59
N GLU A 23 9.75 27.41 -28.29
CA GLU A 23 9.54 28.00 -26.95
C GLU A 23 8.62 27.16 -26.07
N GLN A 24 7.71 26.39 -26.67
CA GLN A 24 6.92 25.41 -25.94
C GLN A 24 7.76 24.18 -25.57
N ASP A 25 8.71 23.73 -26.38
CA ASP A 25 9.55 22.56 -26.10
C ASP A 25 10.44 22.71 -24.83
N ILE A 26 10.77 23.94 -24.43
CA ILE A 26 11.55 24.20 -23.21
C ILE A 26 10.67 24.18 -21.96
N TYR A 27 9.39 24.56 -22.07
CA TYR A 27 8.39 24.48 -20.98
C TYR A 27 7.63 23.15 -20.94
N PHE A 28 7.59 22.42 -22.07
CA PHE A 28 7.11 21.05 -22.25
C PHE A 28 8.26 20.03 -22.21
N MET A 29 9.25 20.24 -21.34
CA MET A 29 9.88 19.10 -20.67
C MET A 29 8.81 18.43 -19.81
N THR A 30 7.90 17.73 -20.49
CA THR A 30 6.79 16.97 -19.93
C THR A 30 7.41 15.92 -19.04
N LYS A 31 7.45 16.20 -17.74
CA LYS A 31 7.46 15.14 -16.74
C LYS A 31 6.28 14.26 -17.14
N LYS A 32 6.58 13.07 -17.67
CA LYS A 32 5.56 12.06 -17.92
C LYS A 32 5.01 11.68 -16.55
N THR A 33 3.91 12.31 -16.17
CA THR A 33 3.22 12.02 -14.91
C THR A 33 2.73 10.58 -14.98
N TYR A 34 3.04 9.80 -13.96
CA TYR A 34 2.51 8.46 -13.82
C TYR A 34 1.11 8.56 -13.21
N ILE A 35 0.11 8.10 -13.96
CA ILE A 35 -1.30 8.12 -13.57
C ILE A 35 -1.76 6.69 -13.35
N VAL A 36 -2.30 6.42 -12.17
CA VAL A 36 -2.97 5.15 -11.86
C VAL A 36 -4.41 5.25 -12.39
N ASP A 37 -4.86 4.26 -13.13
CA ASP A 37 -6.22 4.25 -13.67
C ASP A 37 -7.28 4.12 -12.55
N CYS A 38 -8.13 5.14 -12.41
CA CYS A 38 -9.21 5.19 -11.43
C CYS A 38 -10.39 4.28 -11.76
N GLU A 39 -10.54 3.84 -13.00
CA GLU A 39 -11.55 2.86 -13.38
C GLU A 39 -11.11 1.43 -13.03
N GLU A 40 -9.79 1.16 -13.02
CA GLU A 40 -9.25 -0.17 -12.76
C GLU A 40 -8.90 -0.42 -11.28
N TYR A 41 -8.53 0.60 -10.51
CA TYR A 41 -8.09 0.42 -9.12
C TYR A 41 -8.80 1.37 -8.13
N PRO A 42 -9.49 0.87 -7.08
CA PRO A 42 -10.35 1.69 -6.21
C PRO A 42 -9.64 2.86 -5.50
N ILE A 43 -8.34 2.74 -5.23
CA ILE A 43 -7.54 3.73 -4.48
C ILE A 43 -6.61 4.54 -5.41
N ALA A 44 -6.76 4.41 -6.73
CA ALA A 44 -5.94 5.14 -7.70
C ALA A 44 -5.99 6.66 -7.50
N TRP A 45 -7.14 7.18 -7.05
CA TRP A 45 -7.33 8.61 -6.78
C TRP A 45 -6.27 9.17 -5.82
N ARG A 46 -5.80 8.38 -4.83
CA ARG A 46 -4.77 8.85 -3.89
C ARG A 46 -3.47 9.12 -4.61
N PHE A 47 -3.03 8.15 -5.41
CA PHE A 47 -1.78 8.24 -6.15
C PHE A 47 -1.82 9.29 -7.26
N ASN A 48 -3.00 9.75 -7.64
CA ASN A 48 -3.18 10.84 -8.59
C ASN A 48 -3.37 12.21 -7.92
N SER A 49 -3.51 12.24 -6.59
CA SER A 49 -3.74 13.47 -5.84
C SER A 49 -2.51 14.39 -5.87
N GLU A 50 -2.74 15.70 -5.87
CA GLU A 50 -1.68 16.72 -5.95
C GLU A 50 -0.76 16.70 -4.71
N ASP A 51 -1.29 16.28 -3.57
CA ASP A 51 -0.60 16.19 -2.28
C ASP A 51 0.03 14.80 -2.05
N CYS A 52 0.00 13.90 -3.03
CA CYS A 52 0.70 12.61 -2.93
C CYS A 52 2.21 12.83 -2.91
N LEU A 53 2.89 12.27 -1.89
CA LEU A 53 4.33 12.45 -1.66
C LEU A 53 5.20 11.55 -2.54
N LEU A 54 4.57 10.55 -3.19
CA LEU A 54 5.22 9.61 -4.07
C LEU A 54 5.57 10.24 -5.43
N SER A 55 6.83 10.08 -5.85
CA SER A 55 7.26 10.39 -7.21
C SER A 55 6.75 9.37 -8.22
N ASP A 56 6.77 9.74 -9.50
CA ASP A 56 6.36 8.83 -10.59
C ASP A 56 7.16 7.52 -10.61
N GLN A 57 8.46 7.59 -10.30
CA GLN A 57 9.32 6.40 -10.22
C GLN A 57 8.92 5.50 -9.05
N GLU A 58 8.55 6.08 -7.91
CA GLU A 58 8.09 5.32 -6.75
C GLU A 58 6.74 4.67 -7.04
N LYS A 59 5.80 5.40 -7.66
CA LYS A 59 4.51 4.84 -8.09
C LYS A 59 4.68 3.66 -9.05
N GLN A 60 5.61 3.75 -10.00
CA GLN A 60 5.94 2.65 -10.93
C GLN A 60 6.53 1.41 -10.25
N SER A 61 7.12 1.57 -9.07
CA SER A 61 7.68 0.45 -8.29
C SER A 61 6.64 -0.29 -7.46
N ILE A 62 5.43 0.27 -7.33
CA ILE A 62 4.31 -0.34 -6.62
C ILE A 62 3.57 -1.28 -7.58
N VAL A 63 3.29 -2.50 -7.13
CA VAL A 63 2.49 -3.46 -7.88
C VAL A 63 1.08 -3.52 -7.32
N PHE A 64 0.12 -2.98 -8.05
CA PHE A 64 -1.30 -3.05 -7.70
C PHE A 64 -1.88 -4.39 -8.19
N LEU A 65 -2.52 -5.14 -7.29
CA LEU A 65 -3.19 -6.38 -7.65
C LEU A 65 -4.65 -6.11 -8.02
N ASP A 66 -5.17 -6.84 -9.00
CA ASP A 66 -6.58 -6.76 -9.35
C ASP A 66 -7.49 -7.26 -8.20
N GLU A 67 -8.77 -6.94 -8.26
CA GLU A 67 -9.75 -7.30 -7.21
C GLU A 67 -9.74 -8.80 -6.88
N LYS A 68 -9.65 -9.68 -7.89
CA LYS A 68 -9.69 -11.14 -7.67
C LYS A 68 -8.42 -11.62 -6.98
N GLN A 69 -7.28 -11.07 -7.37
CA GLN A 69 -6.00 -11.35 -6.72
C GLN A 69 -6.00 -10.84 -5.28
N SER A 70 -6.52 -9.63 -5.05
CA SER A 70 -6.66 -9.04 -3.71
C SER A 70 -7.51 -9.90 -2.79
N GLN A 71 -8.72 -10.27 -3.21
CA GLN A 71 -9.64 -11.09 -2.42
C GLN A 71 -9.04 -12.46 -2.09
N ARG A 72 -8.31 -13.05 -3.05
CA ARG A 72 -7.61 -14.31 -2.84
C ARG A 72 -6.52 -14.18 -1.78
N LEU A 73 -5.72 -13.11 -1.85
CA LEU A 73 -4.64 -12.88 -0.89
C LEU A 73 -5.22 -12.61 0.50
N TRP A 74 -6.25 -11.77 0.60
CA TRP A 74 -6.99 -11.52 1.83
C TRP A 74 -7.48 -12.83 2.45
N GLY A 75 -8.19 -13.67 1.68
CA GLY A 75 -8.77 -14.92 2.19
C GLY A 75 -7.74 -15.98 2.61
N ILE A 76 -6.48 -15.87 2.17
CA ILE A 76 -5.38 -16.75 2.61
C ILE A 76 -4.77 -16.25 3.92
N PHE A 77 -4.49 -14.95 4.01
CA PHE A 77 -3.63 -14.38 5.04
C PHE A 77 -4.39 -13.74 6.20
N ILE A 78 -5.57 -13.18 5.94
CA ILE A 78 -6.35 -12.43 6.93
C ILE A 78 -7.52 -13.30 7.40
N PRO A 79 -7.51 -13.78 8.67
CA PRO A 79 -8.48 -14.71 9.20
C PRO A 79 -9.80 -14.02 9.64
N ALA A 80 -10.28 -13.07 8.84
CA ALA A 80 -11.47 -12.26 9.10
C ALA A 80 -12.06 -11.72 7.79
N LYS A 81 -13.36 -11.44 7.74
CA LYS A 81 -13.96 -10.82 6.53
C LYS A 81 -13.66 -9.32 6.43
N ASN A 82 -13.49 -8.68 7.58
CA ASN A 82 -13.13 -7.28 7.75
C ASN A 82 -12.31 -7.15 9.04
N LEU A 83 -11.56 -6.07 9.21
CA LEU A 83 -10.62 -5.92 10.34
C LEU A 83 -11.32 -5.81 11.70
N MET A 84 -12.57 -5.33 11.74
CA MET A 84 -13.36 -5.26 12.98
C MET A 84 -13.75 -6.65 13.54
N GLU A 85 -13.66 -7.71 12.73
CA GLU A 85 -13.86 -9.10 13.18
C GLU A 85 -12.60 -9.73 13.80
N LEU A 86 -11.46 -9.03 13.79
CA LEU A 86 -10.26 -9.49 14.49
C LEU A 86 -10.50 -9.47 16.00
N SER A 87 -10.02 -10.52 16.67
CA SER A 87 -10.19 -10.77 18.09
C SER A 87 -8.99 -11.57 18.62
N ASP A 88 -8.93 -11.74 19.94
CA ASP A 88 -7.85 -12.50 20.60
C ASP A 88 -7.74 -13.97 20.14
N LYS A 89 -8.71 -14.48 19.37
CA LYS A 89 -8.66 -15.83 18.78
C LYS A 89 -7.86 -15.91 17.48
N ASN A 90 -7.81 -14.82 16.72
CA ASN A 90 -7.23 -14.78 15.38
C ASN A 90 -6.15 -13.68 15.24
N PHE A 91 -5.87 -12.94 16.31
CA PHE A 91 -4.81 -11.93 16.38
C PHE A 91 -4.22 -11.86 17.80
N VAL A 92 -2.90 -11.90 17.89
CA VAL A 92 -2.14 -11.70 19.14
C VAL A 92 -1.55 -10.29 19.12
N LEU A 93 -2.11 -9.40 19.94
CA LEU A 93 -1.64 -8.02 20.07
C LEU A 93 -0.30 -7.98 20.82
N HIS A 94 0.73 -7.40 20.21
CA HIS A 94 2.01 -7.11 20.86
C HIS A 94 2.07 -5.68 21.39
N GLU A 95 1.53 -4.74 20.62
CA GLU A 95 1.63 -3.31 20.92
C GLU A 95 0.49 -2.52 20.29
N LYS A 96 0.07 -1.47 21.00
CA LYS A 96 -0.87 -0.46 20.53
C LYS A 96 -0.25 0.92 20.71
N THR A 97 -0.26 1.75 19.67
CA THR A 97 0.30 3.10 19.72
C THR A 97 -0.53 4.08 18.91
N ILE A 98 -0.46 5.37 19.25
CA ILE A 98 -1.06 6.44 18.45
C ILE A 98 0.08 7.08 17.65
N LEU A 99 -0.06 7.10 16.33
CA LEU A 99 0.92 7.75 15.45
C LEU A 99 0.43 9.16 15.08
N SER A 100 1.39 10.06 14.85
CA SER A 100 1.07 11.42 14.45
C SER A 100 1.23 11.56 12.94
N PHE A 101 0.13 11.87 12.26
CA PHE A 101 0.15 12.28 10.85
C PHE A 101 0.78 13.67 10.63
N SER A 102 1.06 14.42 11.71
CA SER A 102 1.78 15.69 11.66
C SER A 102 3.29 15.53 11.81
N ASP A 103 3.75 14.42 12.39
CA ASP A 103 5.17 14.08 12.56
C ASP A 103 5.46 12.74 11.86
N ILE A 104 5.50 12.83 10.54
CA ILE A 104 5.61 11.68 9.62
C ILE A 104 6.91 10.90 9.88
N GLU A 105 8.02 11.61 10.07
CA GLU A 105 9.35 10.99 10.25
C GLU A 105 9.45 10.26 11.60
N ALA A 106 9.00 10.88 12.70
CA ALA A 106 9.02 10.22 14.00
C ALA A 106 8.13 8.96 13.99
N SER A 107 6.95 9.06 13.37
CA SER A 107 6.01 7.94 13.23
C SER A 107 6.54 6.85 12.29
N ALA A 108 7.34 7.19 11.28
CA ALA A 108 7.97 6.21 10.38
C ALA A 108 8.90 5.23 11.13
N ASN A 109 9.52 5.66 12.24
CA ASN A 109 10.37 4.79 13.07
C ASN A 109 9.61 3.61 13.68
N PHE A 110 8.30 3.77 13.92
CA PHE A 110 7.43 2.67 14.34
C PHE A 110 7.44 1.55 13.29
N PHE A 111 7.22 1.89 12.03
CA PHE A 111 7.22 0.93 10.94
C PHE A 111 8.63 0.39 10.67
N ALA A 112 9.65 1.25 10.62
CA ALA A 112 11.02 0.87 10.26
C ALA A 112 11.57 -0.24 11.18
N SER A 113 11.35 -0.12 12.48
CA SER A 113 11.82 -1.11 13.47
C SER A 113 11.08 -2.45 13.37
N ARG A 114 9.78 -2.45 13.04
CA ARG A 114 8.93 -3.66 12.97
C ARG A 114 9.05 -4.38 11.63
N LEU A 115 9.42 -3.65 10.58
CA LEU A 115 9.51 -4.15 9.21
C LEU A 115 10.96 -4.34 8.73
N ALA A 116 11.96 -4.14 9.59
CA ALA A 116 13.39 -4.16 9.25
C ALA A 116 13.89 -5.43 8.54
N HIS A 117 13.15 -6.53 8.63
CA HIS A 117 13.50 -7.82 8.04
C HIS A 117 12.94 -8.01 6.61
N SER A 118 12.08 -7.10 6.12
CA SER A 118 11.42 -7.25 4.82
C SER A 118 11.93 -6.23 3.80
N SER A 119 12.01 -6.63 2.53
CA SER A 119 12.28 -5.71 1.41
C SER A 119 11.03 -5.03 0.85
N PHE A 120 9.85 -5.60 1.09
CA PHE A 120 8.56 -5.09 0.63
C PHE A 120 7.43 -5.49 1.59
N VAL A 121 6.28 -4.84 1.47
CA VAL A 121 5.09 -5.15 2.26
C VAL A 121 3.91 -5.40 1.34
N TRP A 122 2.93 -6.15 1.84
CA TRP A 122 1.59 -6.16 1.27
C TRP A 122 0.74 -5.17 2.04
N PHE A 123 0.27 -4.13 1.35
CA PHE A 123 -0.61 -3.13 1.91
C PHE A 123 -2.01 -3.31 1.36
N PHE A 124 -2.96 -3.61 2.24
CA PHE A 124 -4.38 -3.70 1.90
C PHE A 124 -5.07 -2.44 2.40
N TRP A 125 -5.81 -1.76 1.52
CA TRP A 125 -6.81 -0.78 1.92
C TRP A 125 -8.17 -1.44 2.20
N SER A 126 -8.40 -2.62 1.63
CA SER A 126 -9.57 -3.46 1.87
C SER A 126 -9.32 -4.86 1.29
N ALA A 127 -10.30 -5.76 1.44
CA ALA A 127 -10.26 -7.08 0.81
C ALA A 127 -10.15 -7.03 -0.73
N VAL A 128 -10.52 -5.91 -1.38
CA VAL A 128 -10.53 -5.76 -2.84
C VAL A 128 -9.44 -4.85 -3.39
N ALA A 129 -8.61 -4.27 -2.52
CA ALA A 129 -7.53 -3.38 -2.93
C ALA A 129 -6.26 -3.68 -2.12
N VAL A 130 -5.29 -4.34 -2.78
CA VAL A 130 -3.96 -4.61 -2.24
C VAL A 130 -2.86 -4.19 -3.20
N ALA A 131 -1.77 -3.69 -2.65
CA ALA A 131 -0.54 -3.43 -3.37
C ALA A 131 0.66 -4.12 -2.71
N ILE A 132 1.63 -4.50 -3.55
CA ILE A 132 2.98 -4.87 -3.12
C ILE A 132 3.83 -3.61 -3.20
N VAL A 133 4.33 -3.15 -2.05
CA VAL A 133 5.00 -1.85 -1.92
C VAL A 133 6.43 -2.10 -1.45
N PRO A 134 7.47 -1.61 -2.15
CA PRO A 134 8.84 -1.63 -1.63
C PRO A 134 8.92 -0.94 -0.27
N LEU A 135 9.64 -1.53 0.69
CA LEU A 135 9.60 -1.04 2.08
C LEU A 135 10.05 0.42 2.19
N GLN A 136 11.09 0.81 1.45
CA GLN A 136 11.59 2.19 1.44
C GLN A 136 10.56 3.20 0.94
N VAL A 137 9.74 2.81 -0.04
CA VAL A 137 8.65 3.63 -0.58
C VAL A 137 7.54 3.79 0.47
N PHE A 138 7.18 2.69 1.13
CA PHE A 138 6.21 2.73 2.22
C PHE A 138 6.69 3.60 3.39
N LEU A 139 7.92 3.43 3.89
CA LEU A 139 8.43 4.16 5.05
C LEU A 139 8.51 5.67 4.81
N LYS A 140 8.89 6.09 3.60
CA LYS A 140 9.00 7.50 3.22
C LYS A 140 7.65 8.22 3.24
N SER A 141 6.59 7.52 2.86
CA SER A 141 5.27 8.11 2.58
C SER A 141 4.15 7.27 3.18
N TRP A 142 4.32 6.78 4.42
CA TRP A 142 3.38 5.83 5.04
C TRP A 142 1.97 6.42 5.20
N ASP A 143 1.91 7.75 5.30
CA ASP A 143 0.73 8.60 5.37
C ASP A 143 0.01 8.78 4.02
N ASP A 144 0.64 8.38 2.91
CA ASP A 144 -0.06 8.17 1.63
C ASP A 144 -0.80 6.82 1.58
N PHE A 145 -0.53 5.89 2.50
CA PHE A 145 -1.13 4.56 2.53
C PHE A 145 -2.18 4.44 3.63
N PHE A 146 -1.83 4.80 4.86
CA PHE A 146 -2.78 4.88 5.97
C PHE A 146 -3.47 6.24 5.97
N TYR A 147 -4.78 6.25 6.19
CA TYR A 147 -5.54 7.49 6.32
C TYR A 147 -6.10 7.65 7.72
N PRO A 148 -6.16 8.88 8.25
CA PRO A 148 -6.94 9.15 9.45
C PRO A 148 -8.38 8.66 9.25
N SER A 149 -8.91 7.94 10.24
CA SER A 149 -10.27 7.37 10.21
C SER A 149 -10.53 6.24 9.21
N ASP A 150 -9.50 5.68 8.55
CA ASP A 150 -9.66 4.41 7.83
C ASP A 150 -9.52 3.22 8.79
N GLU A 151 -10.49 2.32 8.72
CA GLU A 151 -10.65 1.15 9.59
C GLU A 151 -10.40 -0.18 8.87
N ASN A 152 -10.04 -0.12 7.58
CA ASN A 152 -9.87 -1.31 6.73
C ASN A 152 -8.43 -1.54 6.27
N SER A 153 -7.52 -0.62 6.62
CA SER A 153 -6.13 -0.70 6.22
C SER A 153 -5.32 -1.65 7.10
N ILE A 154 -4.64 -2.61 6.45
CA ILE A 154 -3.73 -3.55 7.10
C ILE A 154 -2.48 -3.76 6.24
N LEU A 155 -1.34 -3.73 6.89
CA LEU A 155 -0.04 -4.03 6.35
C LEU A 155 0.42 -5.39 6.85
N LEU A 156 0.91 -6.22 5.93
CA LEU A 156 1.50 -7.52 6.20
C LEU A 156 2.91 -7.63 5.60
N THR A 157 3.73 -8.49 6.20
CA THR A 157 4.94 -9.01 5.55
C THR A 157 4.67 -10.43 5.05
N PRO A 158 5.10 -10.80 3.83
CA PRO A 158 4.83 -12.13 3.26
C PRO A 158 5.46 -13.28 4.07
N ASP A 159 6.56 -12.99 4.76
CA ASP A 159 7.46 -14.01 5.32
C ASP A 159 7.22 -14.28 6.82
N CYS A 160 6.23 -13.63 7.44
CA CYS A 160 5.90 -13.88 8.84
C CYS A 160 4.47 -13.44 9.18
N PRO A 161 3.86 -13.92 10.29
CA PRO A 161 2.48 -13.60 10.66
C PRO A 161 2.25 -12.14 11.07
N LYS A 162 3.27 -11.29 11.00
CA LYS A 162 3.18 -9.93 11.53
C LYS A 162 2.27 -9.07 10.70
N ALA A 163 1.42 -8.34 11.42
CA ALA A 163 0.50 -7.39 10.85
C ALA A 163 0.52 -6.09 11.63
N ILE A 164 0.28 -5.00 10.89
CA ILE A 164 0.00 -3.69 11.44
C ILE A 164 -1.30 -3.21 10.81
N PHE A 165 -2.31 -2.89 11.62
CA PHE A 165 -3.53 -2.25 11.13
C PHE A 165 -3.86 -1.01 11.94
N SER A 166 -4.69 -0.14 11.38
CA SER A 166 -5.16 1.08 12.05
C SER A 166 -6.67 1.05 12.30
N PHE A 167 -7.08 1.70 13.37
CA PHE A 167 -8.46 2.11 13.62
C PHE A 167 -8.41 3.52 14.17
N GLU A 168 -9.04 4.48 13.49
CA GLU A 168 -8.81 5.91 13.71
C GLU A 168 -7.31 6.25 13.62
N ASP A 169 -6.74 6.95 14.60
CA ASP A 169 -5.31 7.28 14.66
C ASP A 169 -4.48 6.24 15.44
N THR A 170 -5.11 5.12 15.81
CA THR A 170 -4.47 4.08 16.62
C THR A 170 -3.99 2.91 15.77
N PHE A 171 -2.72 2.57 15.93
CA PHE A 171 -2.05 1.46 15.25
C PHE A 171 -1.89 0.27 16.19
N PHE A 172 -2.18 -0.91 15.66
CA PHE A 172 -2.10 -2.19 16.36
C PHE A 172 -1.07 -3.06 15.65
N TYR A 173 -0.03 -3.46 16.39
CA TYR A 173 1.00 -4.36 15.91
C TYR A 173 0.87 -5.71 16.63
N GLY A 174 0.85 -6.78 15.85
CA GLY A 174 0.56 -8.12 16.37
C GLY A 174 0.94 -9.22 15.39
N ASP A 175 0.64 -10.46 15.78
CA ASP A 175 0.73 -11.63 14.90
C ASP A 175 -0.69 -12.12 14.54
N LEU A 176 -0.95 -12.37 13.27
CA LEU A 176 -2.16 -13.04 12.81
C LEU A 176 -2.10 -14.54 13.14
N VAL A 177 -3.19 -15.04 13.71
CA VAL A 177 -3.35 -16.46 14.03
C VAL A 177 -4.34 -17.05 13.03
N GLY A 178 -3.79 -17.65 11.98
CA GLY A 178 -4.54 -18.24 10.88
C GLY A 178 -3.88 -19.50 10.34
N SER A 179 -4.63 -20.31 9.60
CA SER A 179 -4.17 -21.61 9.08
C SER A 179 -2.86 -21.56 8.31
N TYR A 180 -2.57 -20.47 7.60
CA TYR A 180 -1.32 -20.26 6.88
C TYR A 180 -0.09 -20.17 7.80
N PHE A 181 -0.23 -19.57 8.98
CA PHE A 181 0.88 -19.31 9.91
C PHE A 181 0.95 -20.28 11.10
N GLN A 182 0.07 -21.29 11.16
CA GLN A 182 0.02 -22.21 12.31
C GLN A 182 1.29 -23.05 12.50
N ASP A 183 2.06 -23.29 11.44
CA ASP A 183 3.30 -24.07 11.53
C ASP A 183 4.48 -23.22 12.03
N GLU A 184 4.47 -21.91 11.77
CA GLU A 184 5.52 -20.99 12.26
C GLU A 184 5.35 -20.62 13.74
N LEU A 185 4.10 -20.52 14.21
CA LEU A 185 3.80 -20.18 15.61
C LEU A 185 4.08 -21.33 16.59
N LYS A 186 4.14 -22.59 16.13
CA LYS A 186 4.46 -23.76 16.97
C LYS A 186 5.97 -23.95 17.20
N GLY A 187 6.82 -23.20 16.50
CA GLY A 187 8.27 -23.28 16.59
C GLY A 187 8.93 -22.24 17.50
N ARG A 188 8.14 -21.45 18.26
CA ARG A 188 8.62 -20.43 19.20
C ARG A 188 8.22 -20.76 20.63
#